data_AF-A0A1Q5UI79-F1
#
_entry.id   AF-A0A1Q5UI79-F1
#
_cell.length_a   1.000
_cell.length_b   1.000
_cell.length_c   1.000
_cell.angle_alpha   90.00
_cell.angle_beta   90.00
_cell.angle_gamma   90.00
#
_symmetry.space_group_name_H-M   'P 1'
#
loop_
_entity.id
_entity.type
_entity.pdbx_description
1 polymer ?
#
loop_
_entity_poly.entity_id
_entity_poly.type
_entity_poly.pdbx_seq_one_letter_code
_entity_poly.pdbx_strand_id
1 'polypeptide(L)'
;MHDNASTYTAYVVRDALQEMEIEVMVWPPHSPDLNPIENLWALLKAEIYKIRPDLLHMKNNDETKRILVETAQIAWQNIDMRHLEHLSETMPNRVQAIIESDGWYTPY
;
A
#
# COMPACT_ATOMS: atom_id res chain seq x y z
N MET A 1 -8.37 7.56 -2.03
CA MET A 1 -6.99 7.98 -2.36
C MET A 1 -6.36 6.90 -3.20
N HIS A 2 -5.68 7.27 -4.29
CA HIS A 2 -4.85 6.39 -5.09
C HIS A 2 -3.68 7.21 -5.65
N ASP A 3 -2.58 6.56 -6.03
CA ASP A 3 -1.50 7.25 -6.71
C ASP A 3 -1.98 7.62 -8.12
N ASN A 4 -1.66 8.83 -8.58
CA ASN A 4 -2.11 9.34 -9.88
C ASN A 4 -1.42 8.64 -11.08
N ALA A 5 -1.21 7.33 -11.03
CA ALA A 5 -0.69 6.54 -12.14
C ALA A 5 -1.67 6.63 -13.33
N SER A 6 -1.12 6.57 -14.55
CA SER A 6 -1.86 6.85 -15.78
C SER A 6 -3.09 5.96 -15.99
N THR A 7 -3.07 4.74 -15.45
CA THR A 7 -4.21 3.81 -15.46
C THR A 7 -5.39 4.32 -14.64
N TYR A 8 -5.15 5.03 -13.53
CA TYR A 8 -6.21 5.57 -12.67
C TYR A 8 -6.77 6.90 -13.17
N THR A 9 -6.07 7.58 -14.07
CA THR A 9 -6.54 8.83 -14.70
C THR A 9 -7.27 8.61 -16.03
N ALA A 10 -7.34 7.36 -16.51
CA ALA A 10 -8.01 7.01 -17.76
C ALA A 10 -9.52 7.35 -17.69
N TYR A 11 -10.10 7.72 -18.84
CA TYR A 11 -11.52 8.11 -18.93
C TYR A 11 -12.45 7.08 -18.29
N VAL A 12 -12.28 5.81 -18.63
CA VAL A 12 -13.11 4.70 -18.13
C VAL A 12 -13.06 4.59 -16.61
N VAL A 13 -11.89 4.79 -16.00
CA VAL A 13 -11.73 4.71 -14.54
C VAL A 13 -12.37 5.92 -13.87
N ARG A 14 -12.21 7.11 -14.44
CA ARG A 14 -12.84 8.33 -13.92
C ARG A 14 -14.37 8.27 -13.98
N ASP A 15 -14.91 7.76 -15.08
CA ASP A 15 -16.36 7.60 -15.29
C ASP A 15 -16.94 6.62 -14.26
N ALA A 16 -16.28 5.47 -14.06
CA ALA A 16 -16.68 4.49 -13.05
C ALA A 16 -16.62 5.05 -11.62
N LEU A 17 -15.58 5.82 -11.27
CA LEU A 17 -15.49 6.45 -9.95
C LEU A 17 -16.61 7.48 -9.73
N GLN A 18 -16.99 8.21 -10.79
CA GLN A 18 -18.10 9.15 -10.74
C GLN A 18 -19.45 8.44 -10.60
N GLU A 19 -19.67 7.34 -11.33
CA GLU A 19 -20.89 6.50 -11.22
C GLU A 19 -21.02 5.88 -9.81
N MET A 20 -19.90 5.55 -9.16
CA MET A 20 -19.87 5.03 -7.80
C MET A 20 -19.95 6.13 -6.71
N GLU A 21 -20.08 7.40 -7.10
CA GLU A 21 -20.10 8.56 -6.20
C GLU A 21 -18.85 8.64 -5.28
N ILE A 22 -17.70 8.17 -5.78
CA ILE A 22 -16.43 8.18 -5.03
C ILE A 22 -15.71 9.52 -5.24
N GLU A 23 -15.52 10.27 -4.16
CA GLU A 23 -14.68 11.46 -4.19
C GLU A 23 -13.19 11.09 -4.24
N VAL A 24 -12.51 11.52 -5.30
CA VAL A 24 -11.07 11.32 -5.47
C VAL A 24 -10.31 12.50 -4.89
N MET A 25 -9.54 12.25 -3.84
CA MET A 25 -8.62 13.22 -3.26
C MET A 25 -7.52 13.62 -4.27
N VAL A 26 -7.21 14.92 -4.34
CA VAL A 26 -6.08 15.43 -5.14
C VAL A 26 -4.77 14.90 -4.56
N TRP A 27 -4.00 14.20 -5.39
CA TRP A 27 -2.71 13.61 -5.00
C TRP A 27 -1.53 14.27 -5.72
N PRO A 28 -0.49 14.73 -5.00
CA PRO A 28 0.70 15.26 -5.64
C PRO A 28 1.45 14.16 -6.42
N PRO A 29 1.95 14.44 -7.63
CA PRO A 29 2.74 13.48 -8.38
C PRO A 29 4.03 13.13 -7.64
N HIS A 30 4.55 11.92 -7.85
CA HIS A 30 5.82 11.46 -7.28
C HIS A 30 5.92 11.54 -5.74
N SER A 31 4.80 11.38 -5.03
CA SER A 31 4.76 11.39 -3.55
C SER A 31 4.45 10.00 -2.98
N PRO A 32 5.37 9.02 -3.11
CA PRO A 32 5.19 7.70 -2.51
C PRO A 32 5.16 7.77 -0.98
N ASP A 33 5.88 8.72 -0.38
CA ASP A 33 5.97 8.93 1.07
C ASP A 33 4.60 9.24 1.72
N LEU A 34 3.67 9.79 0.94
CA LEU A 34 2.30 10.02 1.41
C LEU A 34 1.45 8.75 1.40
N ASN A 35 1.83 7.70 0.67
CA ASN A 35 1.01 6.52 0.50
C ASN A 35 1.29 5.50 1.63
N PRO A 36 0.39 5.36 2.63
CA PRO A 36 0.61 4.47 3.76
C PRO A 36 0.62 2.97 3.37
N ILE A 37 0.25 2.64 2.12
CA ILE A 37 0.25 1.26 1.65
C ILE A 37 1.65 0.64 1.62
N GLU A 38 2.70 1.44 1.45
CA GLU A 38 4.08 0.93 1.44
C GLU A 38 4.44 0.32 2.81
N ASN A 39 4.01 0.96 3.90
CA ASN A 39 4.19 0.41 5.24
C ASN A 39 3.33 -0.84 5.47
N LEU A 40 2.12 -0.88 4.90
CA LEU A 40 1.28 -2.08 4.94
C LEU A 40 1.92 -3.25 4.18
N TRP A 41 2.55 -2.99 3.03
CA TRP A 41 3.31 -4.02 2.30
C TRP A 41 4.49 -4.56 3.11
N ALA A 42 5.18 -3.69 3.85
CA ALA A 42 6.25 -4.11 4.75
C ALA A 42 5.73 -5.02 5.88
N LEU A 43 4.60 -4.66 6.50
CA LEU A 43 3.94 -5.48 7.53
C LEU A 43 3.50 -6.85 6.97
N LEU A 44 2.84 -6.86 5.81
CA LEU A 44 2.39 -8.10 5.17
C LEU A 44 3.58 -9.02 4.86
N LYS A 45 4.67 -8.46 4.33
CA LYS A 45 5.89 -9.21 4.02
C LYS A 45 6.52 -9.82 5.28
N ALA A 46 6.54 -9.08 6.39
CA ALA A 46 7.03 -9.58 7.67
C ALA A 46 6.19 -10.76 8.18
N GLU A 47 4.86 -10.66 8.10
CA GLU A 47 3.96 -11.76 8.51
C GLU A 47 4.07 -12.98 7.56
N ILE A 48 4.23 -12.77 6.25
CA ILE A 48 4.48 -13.86 5.29
C ILE A 48 5.75 -14.64 5.70
N TYR A 49 6.85 -13.94 5.98
CA TYR A 49 8.10 -14.59 6.35
C TYR A 49 8.08 -15.23 7.74
N LYS A 50 7.22 -14.74 8.64
CA LYS A 50 6.98 -15.38 9.94
C LYS A 50 6.23 -16.70 9.79
N ILE A 51 5.25 -16.77 8.89
CA ILE A 51 4.47 -17.99 8.62
C ILE A 51 5.30 -18.99 7.80
N ARG A 52 6.04 -18.51 6.79
CA ARG A 52 6.85 -19.32 5.87
C ARG A 52 8.25 -18.72 5.65
N PRO A 53 9.18 -18.91 6.60
CA PRO A 53 10.56 -18.46 6.45
C PRO A 53 11.28 -19.09 5.25
N ASP A 54 10.87 -20.30 4.85
CA ASP A 54 11.44 -21.07 3.75
C ASP A 54 11.19 -20.44 2.37
N LEU A 55 10.18 -19.57 2.23
CA LEU A 55 9.86 -18.86 0.97
C LEU A 55 11.05 -18.11 0.38
N LEU A 56 11.96 -17.60 1.21
CA LEU A 56 13.18 -16.89 0.77
C LEU A 56 14.13 -17.75 -0.06
N HIS A 57 14.05 -19.08 0.08
CA HIS A 57 14.96 -20.04 -0.54
C HIS A 57 14.27 -20.93 -1.58
N MET A 58 12.96 -20.75 -1.78
CA MET A 58 12.19 -21.51 -2.75
C MET A 58 12.49 -21.04 -4.19
N LYS A 59 12.35 -21.97 -5.14
CA LYS A 59 12.56 -21.68 -6.56
C LYS A 59 11.45 -20.80 -7.10
N ASN A 60 11.77 -19.83 -7.96
CA ASN A 60 10.74 -19.03 -8.62
C ASN A 60 10.00 -19.86 -9.69
N ASN A 61 8.92 -20.54 -9.28
CA ASN A 61 8.06 -21.36 -10.12
C ASN A 61 6.59 -21.22 -9.69
N ASP A 62 5.67 -21.79 -10.45
CA ASP A 62 4.23 -21.60 -10.21
C ASP A 62 3.76 -22.20 -8.88
N GLU A 63 4.40 -23.27 -8.41
CA GLU A 63 4.11 -23.82 -7.08
C GLU A 63 4.49 -22.86 -5.96
N THR A 64 5.67 -22.23 -6.07
CA THR A 64 6.10 -21.21 -5.09
C THR A 64 5.21 -19.98 -5.13
N LYS A 65 4.73 -19.57 -6.32
CA LYS A 65 3.73 -18.49 -6.43
C LYS A 65 2.42 -18.86 -5.73
N ARG A 66 1.93 -20.10 -5.91
CA ARG A 66 0.71 -20.57 -5.24
C ARG A 66 0.86 -20.53 -3.73
N ILE A 67 1.98 -21.05 -3.21
CA ILE A 67 2.31 -21.02 -1.79
C ILE A 67 2.42 -19.58 -1.28
N LEU A 68 3.05 -18.68 -2.03
CA LEU A 68 3.15 -17.27 -1.67
C LEU A 68 1.76 -16.62 -1.55
N VAL A 69 0.86 -16.86 -2.51
CA VAL A 69 -0.51 -16.30 -2.49
C VAL A 69 -1.30 -16.84 -1.30
N GLU A 70 -1.27 -18.16 -1.05
CA GLU A 70 -1.94 -18.77 0.11
C GLU A 70 -1.39 -18.20 1.42
N THR A 71 -0.07 -18.08 1.54
CA THR A 71 0.59 -17.52 2.72
C THR A 71 0.24 -16.05 2.91
N ALA A 72 0.18 -15.26 1.83
CA ALA A 72 -0.18 -13.85 1.88
C ALA A 72 -1.63 -13.65 2.35
N GLN A 73 -2.57 -14.51 1.95
CA GLN A 73 -3.94 -14.46 2.43
C GLN A 73 -4.04 -14.75 3.93
N ILE A 74 -3.28 -15.73 4.43
CA ILE A 74 -3.21 -16.02 5.88
C ILE A 74 -2.55 -14.86 6.63
N ALA A 75 -1.43 -14.35 6.12
CA ALA A 75 -0.72 -13.21 6.70
C ALA A 75 -1.63 -11.99 6.80
N TRP A 76 -2.43 -11.71 5.77
CA TRP A 76 -3.39 -10.61 5.76
C TRP A 76 -4.41 -10.73 6.90
N GLN A 77 -4.95 -11.92 7.15
CA GLN A 77 -5.90 -12.15 8.25
C GLN A 77 -5.25 -12.00 9.64
N ASN A 78 -3.92 -12.13 9.73
CA ASN A 78 -3.18 -11.95 10.98
C ASN A 78 -2.81 -10.48 11.26
N ILE A 79 -2.92 -9.59 10.26
CA ILE A 79 -2.67 -8.17 10.47
C ILE A 79 -3.82 -7.61 11.31
N ASP A 80 -3.49 -7.21 12.53
CA ASP A 80 -4.45 -6.57 13.43
C ASP A 80 -4.90 -5.23 12.85
N MET A 81 -6.21 -4.99 12.86
CA MET A 81 -6.85 -3.75 12.41
C MET A 81 -6.21 -2.50 13.04
N ARG A 82 -5.71 -2.60 14.28
CA ARG A 82 -5.00 -1.52 14.96
C ARG A 82 -3.79 -1.00 14.19
N HIS A 83 -3.09 -1.86 13.44
CA HIS A 83 -1.98 -1.42 12.58
C HIS A 83 -2.49 -0.56 11.41
N LEU A 84 -3.65 -0.92 10.84
CA LEU A 84 -4.26 -0.17 9.73
C LEU A 84 -4.80 1.18 10.19
N GLU A 85 -5.43 1.21 11.37
CA GLU A 85 -5.87 2.44 12.03
C GLU A 85 -4.68 3.36 12.29
N HIS A 86 -3.61 2.84 12.93
CA HIS A 86 -2.42 3.61 13.23
C HIS A 86 -1.75 4.17 11.96
N LEU A 87 -1.65 3.38 10.89
CA LEU A 87 -1.13 3.85 9.61
C LEU A 87 -1.96 5.01 9.05
N SER A 88 -3.28 4.94 9.18
CA SER A 88 -4.19 6.01 8.75
C SER A 88 -4.03 7.27 9.61
N GLU A 89 -3.84 7.10 10.93
CA GLU A 89 -3.56 8.19 11.87
C GLU A 89 -2.21 8.88 11.61
N THR A 90 -1.26 8.24 10.91
CA THR A 90 0.01 8.89 10.53
C THR A 90 -0.13 9.91 9.40
N MET A 91 -1.24 9.95 8.66
CA MET A 91 -1.41 10.81 7.49
C MET A 91 -1.18 12.30 7.76
N PRO A 92 -1.70 12.91 8.85
CA PRO A 92 -1.40 14.30 9.18
C PRO A 92 0.11 14.55 9.37
N ASN A 93 0.84 13.61 9.97
CA ASN A 93 2.28 13.72 10.18
C ASN A 93 3.06 13.64 8.87
N ARG A 94 2.63 12.78 7.93
CA ARG A 94 3.23 12.69 6.58
C ARG A 94 3.04 13.98 5.80
N VAL A 95 1.83 14.52 5.82
CA VAL A 95 1.51 15.80 5.17
C VAL A 95 2.34 16.93 5.76
N GLN A 96 2.44 16.99 7.10
CA GLN A 96 3.27 17.97 7.79
C GLN A 96 4.74 17.85 7.40
N ALA A 97 5.29 16.63 7.34
CA ALA A 97 6.68 16.41 6.93
C ALA A 97 6.96 16.89 5.50
N ILE A 98 6.01 16.73 4.57
CA ILE A 98 6.16 17.25 3.20
C ILE A 98 6.12 18.77 3.16
N ILE A 99 5.25 19.40 3.96
CA ILE A 99 5.19 20.86 4.08
C ILE A 99 6.51 21.39 4.63
N GLU A 100 7.07 20.75 5.67
CA GLU A 100 8.36 21.12 6.26
C GLU A 100 9.55 20.90 5.32
N SER A 101 9.43 19.90 4.44
CA SER A 101 10.41 19.62 3.37
C SER A 101 10.21 20.48 2.12
N ASP A 102 9.31 21.47 2.10
CA ASP A 102 8.99 22.26 0.89
C ASP A 102 8.64 21.40 -0.34
N GLY A 103 7.99 20.25 -0.13
CA GLY A 103 7.64 19.30 -1.20
C GLY A 103 8.74 18.29 -1.56
N TRP A 104 9.90 18.31 -0.89
CA TRP A 104 10.96 17.30 -1.04
C TRP A 104 10.65 16.01 -0.25
N TYR A 105 11.44 14.97 -0.54
CA TYR A 105 11.36 13.65 0.10
C TYR A 105 11.37 13.73 1.63
N THR A 106 10.65 12.82 2.26
CA THR A 106 10.53 12.68 3.71
C THR A 106 11.03 11.30 4.15
N PRO A 107 11.22 11.06 5.47
CA PRO A 107 11.63 9.75 5.96
C PRO A 107 10.55 8.66 5.91
N TYR A 108 9.35 8.96 5.41
CA TYR A 108 8.19 8.06 5.42
C TYR A 108 8.16 7.06 4.27
#